data_AF-A0AAF0UXY0-F1
#
_entry.id   AF-A0AAF0UXY0-F1
#
_cell.length_a   1.000
_cell.length_b   1.000
_cell.length_c   1.000
_cell.angle_alpha   90.00
_cell.angle_beta   90.00
_cell.angle_gamma   90.00
#
_symmetry.space_group_name_H-M   'P 1'
#
loop_
_entity.id
_entity.type
_entity.pdbx_description
1 polymer ?
#
loop_
_entity_poly.entity_id
_entity_poly.type
_entity_poly.pdbx_seq_one_letter_code
_entity_poly.pdbx_strand_id
1 'polypeptide(L)'
;MEERRLTEEERERRATSLLEYEELIRNEEISWRQKSRSLWLKEGDRNTNFFHKMANAHKSLTNEEKEMLQGGFEESEVLRCLKLFATNKGPGPDGFTMVFFIKCWEILKQDIMLARQTQKV
;
A
#
# COMPACT_ATOMS: atom_id res chain seq x y z
N MET A 1 41.81 6.15 -1.44
CA MET A 1 41.14 6.37 -0.15
C MET A 1 41.02 5.01 0.51
N GLU A 2 41.70 4.79 1.62
CA GLU A 2 41.71 3.50 2.33
C GLU A 2 40.37 3.25 3.02
N GLU A 3 39.72 2.13 2.69
CA GLU A 3 38.59 1.62 3.47
C GLU A 3 39.12 1.13 4.83
N ARG A 4 39.05 2.01 5.82
CA ARG A 4 39.36 1.64 7.21
C ARG A 4 38.34 0.59 7.67
N ARG A 5 38.82 -0.61 8.01
CA ARG A 5 37.99 -1.68 8.61
C ARG A 5 37.38 -1.17 9.91
N LEU A 6 36.07 -1.35 10.05
CA LEU A 6 35.31 -1.01 11.26
C LEU A 6 35.87 -1.79 12.46
N THR A 7 36.07 -1.09 13.57
CA THR A 7 36.41 -1.71 14.85
C THR A 7 35.24 -2.53 15.38
N GLU A 8 35.51 -3.51 16.24
CA GLU A 8 34.44 -4.38 16.77
C GLU A 8 33.35 -3.58 17.49
N GLU A 9 33.75 -2.56 18.25
CA GLU A 9 32.83 -1.66 18.94
C GLU A 9 31.95 -0.85 17.98
N GLU A 10 32.49 -0.40 16.83
CA GLU A 10 31.70 0.27 15.80
C GLU A 10 30.72 -0.68 15.10
N ARG A 11 31.09 -1.97 14.95
CA ARG A 11 30.22 -3.00 14.38
C ARG A 11 29.08 -3.34 15.34
N GLU A 12 29.38 -3.48 16.62
CA GLU A 12 28.38 -3.70 17.67
C GLU A 12 27.41 -2.53 17.76
N ARG A 13 27.90 -1.28 17.83
CA ARG A 13 27.04 -0.08 17.81
C ARG A 13 26.14 -0.04 16.59
N ARG A 14 26.69 -0.34 15.40
CA ARG A 14 25.89 -0.40 14.17
C ARG A 14 24.84 -1.51 14.22
N ALA A 15 25.18 -2.68 14.75
CA ALA A 15 24.25 -3.79 14.90
C ALA A 15 23.10 -3.43 15.87
N THR A 16 23.41 -2.80 17.01
CA THR A 16 22.40 -2.33 17.96
C THR A 16 21.49 -1.28 17.33
N SER A 17 22.05 -0.27 16.65
CA SER A 17 21.24 0.76 15.99
C SER A 17 20.35 0.19 14.88
N LEU A 18 20.79 -0.86 14.18
CA LEU A 18 19.96 -1.55 13.18
C LEU A 18 18.79 -2.28 13.84
N LEU A 19 19.02 -2.98 14.96
CA LEU A 19 17.96 -3.67 15.69
C LEU A 19 16.92 -2.69 16.27
N GLU A 20 17.38 -1.59 16.86
CA GLU A 20 16.50 -0.52 17.34
C GLU A 20 15.68 0.08 16.19
N TYR A 21 16.30 0.31 15.04
CA TYR A 21 15.62 0.81 13.84
C TYR A 21 14.55 -0.15 13.34
N GLU A 22 14.84 -1.45 13.27
CA GLU A 22 13.86 -2.47 12.89
C GLU A 22 12.69 -2.56 13.89
N GLU A 23 12.97 -2.44 15.18
CA GLU A 23 11.93 -2.39 16.21
C GLU A 23 11.04 -1.16 16.08
N LEU A 24 11.63 0.01 15.83
CA LEU A 24 10.89 1.27 15.61
C LEU A 24 9.96 1.17 14.39
N ILE A 25 10.46 0.63 13.27
CA ILE A 25 9.64 0.38 12.07
C ILE A 25 8.48 -0.55 12.40
N ARG A 26 8.74 -1.65 13.11
CA ARG A 26 7.70 -2.63 13.48
C ARG A 26 6.64 -2.00 14.39
N ASN A 27 7.06 -1.22 15.37
CA ASN A 27 6.15 -0.52 16.29
C ASN A 27 5.33 0.55 15.55
N GLU A 28 5.94 1.26 14.61
CA GLU A 28 5.23 2.18 13.73
C GLU A 28 4.18 1.46 12.89
N GLU A 29 4.54 0.34 12.25
CA GLU A 29 3.61 -0.49 11.47
C GLU A 29 2.41 -0.96 12.32
N ILE A 30 2.66 -1.47 13.54
CA ILE A 30 1.62 -1.90 14.48
C ILE A 30 0.72 -0.72 14.86
N SER A 31 1.30 0.44 15.15
CA SER A 31 0.54 1.66 15.47
C SER A 31 -0.38 2.05 14.32
N TRP A 32 0.15 2.01 13.09
CA TRP A 32 -0.63 2.32 11.89
C TRP A 32 -1.76 1.31 11.67
N ARG A 33 -1.55 0.01 11.87
CA ARG A 33 -2.60 -1.03 11.82
C ARG A 33 -3.72 -0.79 12.83
N GLN A 34 -3.38 -0.43 14.06
CA GLN A 34 -4.37 -0.15 15.11
C GLN A 34 -5.19 1.11 14.82
N LYS A 35 -4.54 2.20 14.40
CA LYS A 35 -5.18 3.46 14.02
C LYS A 35 -6.11 3.28 12.81
N SER A 36 -5.62 2.56 11.81
CA SER A 36 -6.34 2.09 10.61
C SER A 36 -7.65 1.39 11.00
N ARG A 37 -7.57 0.32 11.80
CA ARG A 37 -8.74 -0.44 12.26
C ARG A 37 -9.73 0.40 13.08
N SER A 38 -9.23 1.26 13.97
CA SER A 38 -10.06 2.15 14.78
C SER A 38 -10.83 3.16 13.91
N LEU A 39 -10.17 3.70 12.88
CA LEU A 39 -10.79 4.59 11.91
C LEU A 39 -11.91 3.89 11.14
N TRP A 40 -11.72 2.64 10.72
CA TRP A 40 -12.77 1.87 10.04
C TRP A 40 -13.99 1.60 10.89
N LEU A 41 -13.80 1.18 12.14
CA LEU A 41 -14.92 0.97 13.06
C LEU A 41 -15.74 2.26 13.28
N LYS A 42 -15.08 3.42 13.23
CA LYS A 42 -15.72 4.73 13.39
C LYS A 42 -16.41 5.23 12.12
N GLU A 43 -15.79 5.03 10.96
CA GLU A 43 -16.31 5.57 9.70
C GLU A 43 -17.29 4.63 9.00
N GLY A 44 -17.18 3.32 9.19
CA GLY A 44 -17.99 2.31 8.51
C GLY A 44 -17.83 2.35 6.99
N ASP A 45 -18.69 1.62 6.27
CA ASP A 45 -18.72 1.67 4.80
C ASP A 45 -19.45 2.92 4.29
N ARG A 46 -18.77 4.07 4.32
CA ARG A 46 -19.21 5.29 3.61
C ARG A 46 -19.09 5.17 2.09
N ASN A 47 -18.58 4.05 1.56
CA ASN A 47 -18.14 3.90 0.18
C ASN A 47 -19.09 3.04 -0.69
N THR A 48 -20.23 2.61 -0.16
CA THR A 48 -21.27 1.86 -0.91
C THR A 48 -21.58 2.52 -2.26
N ASN A 49 -21.78 3.84 -2.32
CA ASN A 49 -22.09 4.55 -3.56
C ASN A 49 -20.99 4.43 -4.63
N PHE A 50 -19.71 4.44 -4.25
CA PHE A 50 -18.59 4.23 -5.17
C PHE A 50 -18.59 2.81 -5.73
N PHE A 51 -18.74 1.79 -4.88
CA PHE A 51 -18.76 0.39 -5.33
C PHE A 51 -20.00 0.10 -6.19
N HIS A 52 -21.16 0.69 -5.86
CA HIS A 52 -22.35 0.62 -6.70
C HIS A 52 -22.13 1.28 -8.08
N LYS A 53 -21.50 2.45 -8.13
CA LYS A 53 -21.15 3.12 -9.41
C LYS A 53 -20.16 2.31 -10.23
N MET A 54 -19.11 1.78 -9.59
CA MET A 54 -18.09 0.98 -10.26
C MET A 54 -18.66 -0.34 -10.79
N ALA A 55 -19.50 -1.04 -10.02
CA ALA A 55 -20.19 -2.25 -10.46
C ALA A 55 -21.16 -1.98 -11.63
N ASN A 56 -21.83 -0.81 -11.65
CA ASN A 56 -22.68 -0.41 -12.76
C ASN A 56 -21.87 -0.04 -14.01
N ALA A 57 -20.75 0.67 -13.87
CA ALA A 57 -19.85 0.98 -14.98
C ALA A 57 -19.26 -0.28 -15.60
N HIS A 58 -18.88 -1.28 -14.79
CA HIS A 58 -18.35 -2.54 -15.27
C HIS A 58 -19.36 -3.34 -16.13
N LYS A 59 -20.67 -3.19 -15.85
CA LYS A 59 -21.74 -3.80 -16.65
C LYS A 59 -21.91 -3.17 -18.03
N SER A 60 -21.47 -1.92 -18.22
CA SER A 60 -21.59 -1.19 -19.48
C SER A 60 -20.32 -1.19 -20.34
N LEU A 61 -19.23 -1.83 -19.88
CA LEU A 61 -17.98 -1.89 -20.65
C LEU A 61 -18.12 -2.77 -21.90
N THR A 62 -17.59 -2.27 -23.01
CA THR A 62 -17.43 -3.03 -24.26
C THR A 62 -16.39 -4.14 -24.10
N ASN A 63 -16.34 -5.08 -25.06
CA ASN A 63 -15.34 -6.14 -25.03
C ASN A 63 -13.91 -5.60 -25.22
N GLU A 64 -13.74 -4.58 -26.07
CA GLU A 64 -12.44 -3.91 -26.28
C GLU A 64 -11.98 -3.19 -25.01
N GLU A 65 -12.87 -2.50 -24.29
CA GLU A 65 -12.55 -1.87 -23.01
C GLU A 65 -12.16 -2.91 -21.94
N LYS A 66 -12.84 -4.07 -21.93
CA LYS A 66 -12.47 -5.18 -21.04
C LYS A 66 -11.10 -5.76 -21.38
N GLU A 67 -10.74 -5.87 -22.66
CA GLU A 67 -9.42 -6.32 -23.09
C GLU A 67 -8.33 -5.30 -22.73
N MET A 68 -8.59 -3.99 -22.86
CA MET A 68 -7.64 -2.96 -22.44
C MET A 68 -7.36 -3.02 -20.93
N LEU A 69 -8.37 -3.32 -20.11
CA LEU A 69 -8.21 -3.52 -18.67
C LEU A 69 -7.41 -4.80 -18.33
N GLN A 70 -7.26 -5.74 -19.26
CA GLN A 70 -6.44 -6.95 -19.07
C GLN A 70 -4.94 -6.74 -19.29
N GLY A 71 -4.50 -5.59 -19.81
CA GLY A 71 -3.08 -5.21 -19.92
C GLY A 71 -2.46 -4.87 -18.56
N GLY A 72 -1.14 -5.11 -18.38
CA GLY A 72 -0.44 -4.86 -17.12
C GLY A 72 -0.53 -3.40 -16.66
N PHE A 73 -0.48 -3.17 -15.34
CA PHE A 73 -0.50 -1.81 -14.79
C PHE A 73 0.91 -1.21 -14.80
N GLU A 74 1.00 0.08 -15.09
CA GLU A 74 2.23 0.84 -14.86
C GLU A 74 2.27 1.40 -13.43
N GLU A 75 3.47 1.53 -12.86
CA GLU A 75 3.64 2.13 -11.52
C GLU A 75 3.00 3.52 -11.44
N SER A 76 3.17 4.31 -12.50
CA SER A 76 2.63 5.67 -12.63
C SER A 76 1.09 5.69 -12.59
N GLU A 77 0.46 4.67 -13.16
CA GLU A 77 -0.99 4.52 -13.21
C GLU A 77 -1.54 4.19 -11.83
N VAL A 78 -0.92 3.22 -11.14
CA VAL A 78 -1.32 2.83 -9.79
C VAL A 78 -1.18 4.00 -8.83
N LEU A 79 -0.05 4.71 -8.87
CA LEU A 79 0.19 5.86 -8.00
C LEU A 79 -0.79 7.01 -8.25
N ARG A 80 -1.14 7.27 -9.52
CA ARG A 80 -2.15 8.27 -9.90
C ARG A 80 -3.54 7.88 -9.35
N CYS A 81 -3.93 6.62 -9.48
CA CYS A 81 -5.17 6.10 -8.92
C CYS A 81 -5.21 6.25 -7.39
N LEU A 82 -4.15 5.85 -6.69
CA LEU A 82 -4.06 6.00 -5.23
C LEU A 82 -4.26 7.45 -4.80
N LYS A 83 -3.56 8.40 -5.44
CA LYS A 83 -3.68 9.84 -5.14
C LYS A 83 -5.07 10.40 -5.44
N LEU A 84 -5.69 9.98 -6.54
CA LEU A 84 -7.03 10.42 -6.93
C LEU A 84 -8.10 9.97 -5.93
N PHE A 85 -7.94 8.78 -5.34
CA PHE A 85 -8.90 8.21 -4.39
C PHE A 85 -8.57 8.48 -2.92
N ALA A 86 -7.43 9.10 -2.62
CA ALA A 86 -6.94 9.38 -1.27
C ALA A 86 -7.88 10.23 -0.41
N THR A 87 -8.60 11.16 -1.03
CA THR A 87 -9.35 12.21 -0.36
C THR A 87 -10.83 11.88 -0.14
N ASN A 88 -11.33 10.82 -0.76
CA ASN A 88 -12.77 10.57 -0.86
C ASN A 88 -13.18 9.17 -0.41
N LYS A 89 -12.29 8.44 0.27
CA LYS A 89 -12.52 7.05 0.69
C LYS A 89 -12.18 6.85 2.17
N GLY A 90 -13.20 6.44 2.93
CA GLY A 90 -12.99 5.80 4.22
C GLY A 90 -12.23 4.49 4.06
N PRO A 91 -11.66 3.95 5.15
CA PRO A 91 -10.89 2.71 5.11
C PRO A 91 -11.71 1.50 4.65
N GLY A 92 -11.05 0.50 4.07
CA GLY A 92 -11.69 -0.78 3.75
C GLY A 92 -11.94 -1.64 5.00
N PRO A 93 -12.58 -2.83 4.88
CA PRO A 93 -12.75 -3.79 5.99
C PRO A 93 -11.44 -4.19 6.68
N ASP A 94 -10.30 -4.01 6.00
CA ASP A 94 -8.94 -4.19 6.48
C ASP A 94 -8.45 -3.06 7.41
N GLY A 95 -9.19 -1.97 7.50
CA GLY A 95 -8.86 -0.78 8.28
C GLY A 95 -8.07 0.28 7.51
N PHE A 96 -7.44 -0.07 6.39
CA PHE A 96 -6.45 0.82 5.80
C PHE A 96 -7.10 1.85 4.89
N THR A 97 -6.75 3.12 5.07
CA THR A 97 -7.15 4.18 4.15
C THR A 97 -6.22 4.20 2.93
N MET A 98 -6.68 4.79 1.82
CA MET A 98 -5.83 5.01 0.66
C MET A 98 -4.56 5.81 0.98
N VAL A 99 -4.58 6.63 2.05
CA VAL A 99 -3.42 7.38 2.53
C VAL A 99 -2.30 6.46 3.03
N PHE A 100 -2.63 5.29 3.61
CA PHE A 100 -1.64 4.30 4.02
C PHE A 100 -0.84 3.80 2.81
N PHE A 101 -1.52 3.41 1.73
CA PHE A 101 -0.87 2.90 0.52
C PHE A 101 -0.01 3.96 -0.18
N ILE A 102 -0.37 5.25 -0.07
CA ILE A 102 0.47 6.35 -0.55
C ILE A 102 1.73 6.52 0.31
N LYS A 103 1.57 6.48 1.63
CA LYS A 103 2.70 6.65 2.57
C LYS A 103 3.68 5.49 2.51
N CYS A 104 3.17 4.27 2.35
CA CYS A 104 3.95 3.05 2.31
C CYS A 104 4.27 2.60 0.88
N TRP A 105 4.06 3.43 -0.15
CA TRP A 105 4.25 3.05 -1.55
C TRP A 105 5.63 2.46 -1.83
N GLU A 106 6.70 3.10 -1.34
CA GLU A 106 8.07 2.62 -1.57
C GLU A 106 8.34 1.22 -1.02
N ILE A 107 7.60 0.83 0.02
CA ILE A 107 7.71 -0.49 0.66
C ILE A 107 6.83 -1.50 -0.07
N LEU A 108 5.60 -1.12 -0.39
CA LEU A 108 4.57 -2.03 -0.90
C LEU A 108 4.57 -2.16 -2.43
N LYS A 109 5.21 -1.24 -3.17
CA LYS A 109 5.10 -1.18 -4.63
C LYS A 109 5.54 -2.46 -5.30
N GLN A 110 6.57 -3.13 -4.81
CA GLN A 110 7.03 -4.39 -5.42
C GLN A 110 5.95 -5.46 -5.29
N ASP A 111 5.42 -5.68 -4.09
CA ASP A 111 4.37 -6.67 -3.84
C ASP A 111 3.08 -6.34 -4.59
N ILE A 112 2.68 -5.06 -4.62
CA ILE A 112 1.48 -4.59 -5.32
C ILE A 112 1.60 -4.80 -6.83
N MET A 113 2.76 -4.48 -7.41
CA MET A 113 3.00 -4.65 -8.84
C MET A 113 3.13 -6.14 -9.23
N LEU A 114 3.56 -6.99 -8.29
CA LEU A 114 3.65 -8.45 -8.48
C LEU A 114 2.31 -9.17 -8.30
N ALA A 115 1.41 -8.68 -7.45
CA ALA A 115 0.15 -9.36 -7.09
C ALA A 115 -0.76 -9.71 -8.29
N ARG A 116 -0.61 -9.02 -9.43
CA ARG A 116 -1.37 -9.31 -10.64
C ARG A 116 -0.86 -10.53 -11.43
N GLN A 117 0.38 -10.98 -11.20
CA GLN A 117 0.93 -12.16 -11.89
C GLN A 117 0.35 -13.48 -11.36
N THR A 118 -0.31 -13.47 -10.20
CA THR A 118 -0.80 -14.67 -9.51
C THR A 118 -2.27 -15.00 -9.73
N GLN A 119 -3.03 -14.19 -10.48
CA GLN A 119 -4.48 -14.37 -10.70
C GLN A 119 -4.88 -14.88 -12.09
N LYS A 120 -3.91 -15.33 -12.90
CA LYS A 120 -4.20 -16.22 -14.04
C LYS A 120 -4.30 -17.67 -13.56
N VAL A 121 -5.46 -18.06 -13.04
CA VAL A 121 -5.88 -19.47 -12.89
C VAL A 121 -7.26 -19.60 -13.52
#